data_AF-A0A8B5XBA9-F1
#
_entry.id   AF-A0A8B5XBA9-F1
#
_cell.length_a   1.000
_cell.length_b   1.000
_cell.length_c   1.000
_cell.angle_alpha   90.00
_cell.angle_beta   90.00
_cell.angle_gamma   90.00
#
_symmetry.space_group_name_H-M   'P 1'
#
loop_
_entity.id
_entity.type
_entity.pdbx_description
1 polymer ?
#
loop_
_entity_poly.entity_id
_entity_poly.type
_entity_poly.pdbx_seq_one_letter_code
_entity_poly.pdbx_strand_id
1 'polypeptide(L)'
;MKIAPIMAALRRTPLAARLVHTGQHYDVAMNQQFFAQLGIPNPDVDLEVGSASHAVQTAEIMKRFEPVVDAERPAAVLVVGDVNSTIACALVAAKKGV
;
A
#
# COMPACT_ATOMS: atom_id res chain seq x y z
N MET A 1 -12.03 -5.41 1.89
CA MET A 1 -10.69 -5.15 1.35
C MET A 1 -9.93 -6.44 1.08
N LYS A 2 -9.38 -6.63 -0.13
CA LYS A 2 -8.69 -7.86 -0.55
C LYS A 2 -7.42 -8.17 0.25
N ILE A 3 -6.79 -7.15 0.86
CA ILE A 3 -5.57 -7.30 1.66
C ILE A 3 -5.81 -8.03 3.01
N ALA A 4 -7.05 -8.05 3.52
CA ALA A 4 -7.38 -8.63 4.82
C ALA A 4 -7.01 -10.13 4.96
N PRO A 5 -7.46 -11.04 4.08
CA PRO A 5 -7.08 -12.45 4.16
C PRO A 5 -5.58 -12.67 3.93
N ILE A 6 -4.92 -11.82 3.13
CA ILE A 6 -3.48 -11.90 2.87
C ILE A 6 -2.69 -11.56 4.14
N MET A 7 -3.02 -10.47 4.83
CA MET A 7 -2.38 -10.10 6.09
C MET A 7 -2.64 -11.13 7.19
N ALA A 8 -3.83 -11.72 7.23
CA ALA A 8 -4.13 -12.82 8.14
C ALA A 8 -3.26 -14.06 7.84
N ALA A 9 -3.00 -14.37 6.56
CA ALA A 9 -2.13 -15.47 6.18
C ALA A 9 -0.65 -15.19 6.47
N LEU A 10 -0.15 -13.99 6.14
CA LEU A 10 1.25 -13.58 6.37
C LEU A 10 1.63 -13.60 7.86
N ARG A 11 0.70 -13.24 8.76
CA ARG A 11 0.88 -13.33 10.22
C ARG A 11 1.20 -14.74 10.73
N ARG A 12 0.91 -15.79 9.95
CA ARG A 12 1.20 -17.19 10.28
C ARG A 12 2.50 -17.70 9.65
N THR A 13 3.29 -16.80 9.06
CA THR A 13 4.56 -17.10 8.40
C THR A 13 5.68 -16.33 9.10
N PRO A 14 6.96 -16.72 8.94
CA PRO A 14 8.09 -15.95 9.45
C PRO A 14 8.38 -14.67 8.64
N LEU A 15 7.61 -14.38 7.59
CA LEU A 15 7.80 -13.20 6.76
C LEU A 15 7.35 -11.95 7.52
N ALA A 16 8.27 -11.00 7.66
CA ALA A 16 7.95 -9.66 8.15
C ALA A 16 7.22 -8.88 7.05
N ALA A 17 5.91 -8.66 7.22
CA ALA A 17 5.09 -7.92 6.28
C ALA A 17 4.81 -6.51 6.83
N ARG A 18 5.04 -5.49 5.99
CA ARG A 18 4.66 -4.09 6.23
C ARG A 18 3.44 -3.75 5.38
N LEU A 19 2.43 -3.13 5.98
CA LEU A 19 1.24 -2.65 5.30
C LEU A 19 1.39 -1.16 4.96
N VAL A 20 1.49 -0.85 3.67
CA VAL A 20 1.51 0.53 3.17
C VAL A 20 0.13 0.89 2.63
N HIS A 21 -0.46 1.96 3.18
CA HIS A 21 -1.69 2.55 2.67
C HIS A 21 -1.35 3.80 1.86
N THR A 22 -1.87 3.94 0.64
CA THR A 22 -1.50 5.05 -0.24
C THR A 22 -2.32 6.32 -0.03
N GLY A 23 -3.43 6.24 0.70
CA GLY A 23 -4.32 7.38 0.90
C GLY A 23 -5.13 7.78 -0.35
N GLN A 24 -5.28 6.89 -1.34
CA GLN A 24 -5.94 7.20 -2.62
C GLN A 24 -7.49 7.31 -2.56
N HIS A 25 -8.12 7.02 -1.40
CA HIS A 25 -9.57 6.91 -1.27
C HIS A 25 -10.22 8.15 -0.63
N TYR A 26 -11.42 8.50 -1.10
CA TYR A 26 -12.16 9.71 -0.79
C TYR A 26 -12.81 9.77 0.61
N ASP A 27 -12.91 8.64 1.33
CA ASP A 27 -13.57 8.61 2.66
C ASP A 27 -12.74 7.83 3.69
N VAL A 28 -12.06 8.59 4.56
CA VAL A 28 -11.21 8.09 5.65
C VAL A 28 -12.03 7.34 6.71
N ALA A 29 -13.26 7.80 6.98
CA ALA A 29 -14.13 7.19 8.00
C ALA A 29 -14.60 5.81 7.56
N MET A 30 -14.97 5.67 6.28
CA MET A 30 -15.35 4.38 5.71
C MET A 30 -14.20 3.38 5.76
N ASN A 31 -12.96 3.81 5.49
CA ASN A 31 -11.79 2.93 5.56
C ASN A 31 -11.53 2.43 6.99
N GLN A 32 -11.51 3.30 8.00
CA GLN A 32 -11.22 2.88 9.38
C GLN A 32 -12.20 1.83 9.91
N GLN A 33 -13.49 1.99 9.61
CA GLN A 33 -14.51 1.02 10.01
C GLN A 33 -14.28 -0.35 9.33
N PHE A 34 -13.92 -0.37 8.04
CA PHE A 34 -13.59 -1.61 7.35
C PHE A 34 -12.34 -2.30 7.88
N PHE A 35 -11.29 -1.54 8.26
CA PHE A 35 -10.09 -2.11 8.87
C PHE A 35 -10.43 -2.83 10.18
N ALA A 36 -11.19 -2.18 11.06
CA ALA A 36 -11.62 -2.74 12.34
C ALA A 36 -12.49 -4.00 12.15
N GLN A 37 -13.52 -3.93 11.30
CA GLN A 37 -14.43 -5.05 11.06
C GLN A 37 -13.75 -6.28 10.44
N LEU A 38 -12.72 -6.06 9.62
CA LEU A 38 -11.99 -7.14 8.93
C LEU A 38 -10.74 -7.61 9.70
N GLY A 39 -10.47 -7.05 10.89
CA GLY A 39 -9.27 -7.40 11.68
C GLY A 39 -7.95 -7.09 10.97
N ILE A 40 -7.95 -6.06 10.12
CA ILE A 40 -6.76 -5.57 9.43
C ILE A 40 -6.03 -4.64 10.40
N PRO A 41 -4.72 -4.83 10.64
CA PRO A 41 -3.95 -3.90 11.45
C PRO A 41 -3.94 -2.51 10.80
N ASN A 42 -3.70 -1.47 11.61
CA ASN A 42 -3.39 -0.15 11.06
C ASN A 42 -2.18 -0.26 10.12
N PRO A 43 -2.15 0.53 9.03
CA PRO A 43 -1.00 0.55 8.15
C PRO A 43 0.26 0.98 8.92
N ASP A 44 1.39 0.34 8.61
CA ASP A 44 2.71 0.75 9.12
C ASP A 44 3.12 2.11 8.54
N VAL A 45 2.70 2.39 7.30
CA VAL A 45 2.97 3.64 6.58
C VAL A 45 1.70 4.10 5.87
N ASP A 46 1.29 5.34 6.08
CA ASP A 46 0.30 6.02 5.23
C ASP A 46 1.01 7.07 4.37
N LEU A 47 0.81 7.03 3.06
CA LEU A 47 1.41 7.98 2.12
C LEU A 47 0.60 9.27 1.96
N GLU A 48 -0.65 9.31 2.43
CA GLU A 48 -1.51 10.51 2.44
C GLU A 48 -1.63 11.22 1.08
N VAL A 49 -1.67 10.47 -0.03
CA VAL A 49 -1.67 11.07 -1.38
C VAL A 49 -2.95 11.84 -1.68
N GLY A 50 -4.10 11.37 -1.16
CA GLY A 50 -5.39 12.00 -1.39
C GLY A 50 -5.90 11.84 -2.83
N SER A 51 -6.95 12.58 -3.15
CA SER A 51 -7.66 12.51 -4.43
C SER A 51 -7.10 13.49 -5.46
N ALA A 52 -6.89 13.03 -6.69
CA ALA A 52 -6.48 13.85 -7.83
C ALA A 52 -6.83 13.14 -9.15
N SER A 53 -6.45 13.71 -10.30
CA SER A 53 -6.50 12.98 -11.58
C SER A 53 -5.60 11.74 -11.53
N HIS A 54 -5.91 10.71 -12.33
CA HIS A 54 -5.15 9.46 -12.33
C HIS A 54 -3.64 9.66 -12.49
N ALA A 55 -3.24 10.55 -13.40
CA ALA A 55 -1.83 10.85 -13.63
C ALA A 55 -1.16 11.49 -12.41
N VAL A 56 -1.80 12.49 -11.80
CA VAL A 56 -1.27 13.20 -10.63
C VAL A 56 -1.20 12.26 -9.43
N GLN A 57 -2.26 11.49 -9.19
CA GLN A 57 -2.30 10.54 -8.07
C GLN A 57 -1.24 9.45 -8.22
N THR A 58 -1.07 8.90 -9.43
CA THR A 58 -0.02 7.90 -9.72
C THR A 58 1.38 8.48 -9.46
N ALA A 59 1.66 9.70 -9.95
CA ALA A 59 2.95 10.35 -9.75
C ALA A 59 3.23 10.64 -8.25
N GLU A 60 2.23 11.10 -7.50
CA GLU A 60 2.38 11.35 -6.07
C GLU A 60 2.58 10.05 -5.27
N ILE A 61 1.89 8.96 -5.63
CA ILE A 61 2.14 7.64 -5.02
C ILE A 61 3.59 7.23 -5.27
N MET A 62 4.09 7.32 -6.51
CA MET A 62 5.47 6.95 -6.83
C MET A 62 6.48 7.75 -6.02
N LYS A 63 6.31 9.07 -5.97
CA LYS A 63 7.19 10.00 -5.24
C LYS A 63 7.27 9.71 -3.74
N ARG A 64 6.15 9.30 -3.13
CA ARG A 64 6.09 9.02 -1.68
C ARG A 64 6.41 7.58 -1.33
N PHE A 65 6.17 6.63 -2.24
CA PHE A 65 6.46 5.22 -2.03
C PHE A 65 7.94 4.89 -2.21
N GLU A 66 8.65 5.54 -3.14
CA GLU A 66 10.08 5.28 -3.37
C GLU A 66 10.95 5.43 -2.11
N PRO A 67 10.82 6.50 -1.29
CA PRO A 67 11.53 6.59 -0.02
C PRO A 67 11.22 5.45 0.97
N VAL A 68 10.01 4.89 0.94
CA VAL A 68 9.64 3.74 1.78
C VAL A 68 10.41 2.49 1.34
N VAL A 69 10.53 2.27 0.03
CA VAL A 69 11.31 1.16 -0.53
C VAL A 69 12.80 1.32 -0.16
N ASP A 70 13.32 2.54 -0.22
CA ASP A 70 14.71 2.83 0.16
C ASP A 70 14.99 2.60 1.66
N ALA A 71 14.05 2.99 2.53
CA ALA A 71 14.19 2.81 3.96
C ALA A 71 14.03 1.34 4.39
N GLU A 72 12.99 0.67 3.91
CA GLU A 72 12.65 -0.69 4.34
C GLU A 72 13.48 -1.77 3.61
N ARG A 73 13.99 -1.47 2.40
CA ARG A 73 14.72 -2.41 1.52
C ARG A 73 14.03 -3.78 1.43
N PRO A 74 12.76 -3.82 0.99
CA PRO A 74 11.99 -5.06 0.97
C PRO A 74 12.54 -6.05 -0.05
N ALA A 75 12.43 -7.34 0.25
CA ALA A 75 12.79 -8.42 -0.69
C ALA A 75 11.71 -8.68 -1.76
N ALA A 76 10.49 -8.18 -1.55
CA ALA A 76 9.39 -8.27 -2.49
C ALA A 76 8.35 -7.19 -2.18
N VAL A 77 7.62 -6.74 -3.21
CA VAL A 77 6.45 -5.86 -3.06
C VAL A 77 5.21 -6.58 -3.57
N LEU A 78 4.17 -6.65 -2.75
CA LEU A 78 2.85 -7.17 -3.12
C LEU A 78 1.88 -6.02 -3.34
N VAL A 79 1.37 -5.88 -4.55
CA VAL A 79 0.27 -4.98 -4.91
C VAL A 79 -1.02 -5.76 -5.11
N VAL A 80 -2.17 -5.11 -4.93
CA VAL A 80 -3.48 -5.79 -4.97
C VAL A 80 -4.45 -5.05 -5.88
N GLY A 81 -5.01 -5.76 -6.86
CA GLY A 81 -5.98 -5.20 -7.81
C GLY A 81 -5.32 -4.41 -8.94
N ASP A 82 -6.06 -3.48 -9.51
CA ASP A 82 -5.79 -2.80 -10.79
C ASP A 82 -5.97 -1.27 -10.69
N VAL A 83 -5.70 -0.71 -9.51
CA VAL A 83 -5.85 0.73 -9.22
C VAL A 83 -4.56 1.52 -9.47
N ASN A 84 -4.61 2.85 -9.38
CA ASN A 84 -3.43 3.73 -9.55
C ASN A 84 -2.25 3.30 -8.66
N SER A 85 -2.53 2.89 -7.42
CA SER A 85 -1.50 2.35 -6.50
C SER A 85 -0.83 1.08 -7.02
N THR A 86 -1.55 0.20 -7.74
CA THR A 86 -0.97 -1.04 -8.28
C THR A 86 0.15 -0.71 -9.24
N ILE A 87 -0.12 0.12 -10.26
CA ILE A 87 0.87 0.42 -11.29
C ILE A 87 1.99 1.31 -10.74
N ALA A 88 1.66 2.29 -9.89
CA ALA A 88 2.64 3.19 -9.28
C ALA A 88 3.69 2.40 -8.45
N CYS A 89 3.23 1.59 -7.50
CA CYS A 89 4.12 0.84 -6.61
C CYS A 89 4.90 -0.25 -7.36
N ALA A 90 4.26 -0.94 -8.32
CA ALA A 90 4.95 -1.94 -9.14
C ALA A 90 6.07 -1.32 -9.99
N LEU A 91 5.84 -0.14 -10.58
CA LEU A 91 6.85 0.55 -11.38
C LEU A 91 8.04 0.99 -10.52
N VAL A 92 7.79 1.56 -9.34
CA VAL A 92 8.86 1.92 -8.39
C VAL A 92 9.65 0.68 -7.99
N ALA A 93 8.99 -0.39 -7.55
CA ALA A 93 9.65 -1.65 -7.15
C ALA A 93 10.58 -2.18 -8.26
N ALA A 94 10.07 -2.25 -9.50
CA ALA A 94 10.84 -2.70 -10.65
C ALA A 94 12.06 -1.81 -10.94
N LYS A 95 11.96 -0.49 -10.76
CA LYS A 95 13.10 0.44 -10.94
C LYS A 95 14.11 0.40 -9.80
N LYS A 96 13.68 0.02 -8.60
CA LYS A 96 14.56 -0.17 -7.44
C LYS A 96 15.18 -1.57 -7.37
N GLY A 97 14.81 -2.48 -8.27
CA GLY A 97 15.33 -3.84 -8.33
C GLY A 97 14.77 -4.76 -7.26
N VAL A 98 13.52 -4.51 -6.85
CA VAL A 98 12.74 -5.37 -5.94
C VAL A 98 11.84 -6.31 -6.71
#